data_AF-A0A960ZVQ6-F1
#
_entry.id   AF-A0A960ZVQ6-F1
#
_cell.length_a   1.000
_cell.length_b   1.000
_cell.length_c   1.000
_cell.angle_alpha   90.00
_cell.angle_beta   90.00
_cell.angle_gamma   90.00
#
_symmetry.space_group_name_H-M   'P 1'
#
loop_
_entity.id
_entity.type
_entity.pdbx_description
1 polymer ?
#
loop_
_entity_poly.entity_id
_entity_poly.type
_entity_poly.pdbx_seq_one_letter_code
_entity_poly.pdbx_strand_id
1 'polypeptide(L)'
;MALIINGEEIDEEIIEAEFRQIKSHYERTLQVACCERDPEFRGYAKDQITSRMLLNQEAMKRIPVVSDEAVTERLQKLIAEAGGEEQFYMNIGLLSKDEAVVRENISGGVRLDLMLADVYAPEPQPTDEEARAWYEAHLDLFMTDEQVSASHITKSLAGAKSRNEVYAQMRALRRRLLDG
;
A
#
# COMPACT_ATOMS: atom_id res chain seq x y z
N MET A 1 22.42 20.62 6.31
CA MET A 1 23.59 19.73 6.40
C MET A 1 23.34 18.63 5.40
N ALA A 2 24.20 18.49 4.40
CA ALA A 2 23.99 17.52 3.32
C ALA A 2 23.96 16.08 3.87
N LEU A 3 23.03 15.27 3.37
CA LEU A 3 22.99 13.83 3.65
C LEU A 3 23.94 13.15 2.67
N ILE A 4 24.98 12.48 3.18
CA ILE A 4 25.98 11.79 2.35
C ILE A 4 25.94 10.30 2.68
N ILE A 5 25.76 9.46 1.66
CA ILE A 5 25.63 8.01 1.78
C ILE A 5 26.70 7.36 0.92
N ASN A 6 27.71 6.76 1.55
CA ASN A 6 28.88 6.15 0.88
C ASN A 6 29.59 7.07 -0.13
N GLY A 7 29.63 8.38 0.16
CA GLY A 7 30.29 9.38 -0.69
C GLY A 7 29.37 10.00 -1.75
N GLU A 8 28.13 9.55 -1.86
CA GLU A 8 27.10 10.16 -2.71
C GLU A 8 26.31 11.19 -1.91
N GLU A 9 26.27 12.43 -2.40
CA GLU A 9 25.52 13.53 -1.79
C GLU A 9 24.07 13.50 -2.28
N ILE A 10 23.12 13.54 -1.34
CA ILE A 10 21.70 13.62 -1.63
C ILE A 10 21.25 15.08 -1.62
N ASP A 11 20.64 15.50 -2.72
CA ASP A 11 20.03 16.82 -2.84
C ASP A 11 18.91 16.99 -1.80
N GLU A 12 18.88 18.15 -1.16
CA GLU A 12 17.86 18.51 -0.17
C GLU A 12 16.44 18.48 -0.79
N GLU A 13 16.30 18.76 -2.10
CA GLU A 13 15.02 18.66 -2.79
C GLU A 13 14.44 17.24 -2.79
N ILE A 14 15.29 16.22 -2.88
CA ILE A 14 14.87 14.81 -2.80
C ILE A 14 14.34 14.50 -1.40
N ILE A 15 15.03 14.99 -0.36
CA ILE A 15 14.63 14.82 1.03
C ILE A 15 13.29 15.52 1.30
N GLU A 16 13.11 16.73 0.78
CA GLU A 16 11.86 17.48 0.89
C GLU A 16 10.72 16.81 0.13
N ALA A 17 10.97 16.24 -1.05
CA ALA A 17 9.97 15.51 -1.82
C ALA A 17 9.48 14.27 -1.06
N GLU A 18 10.40 13.47 -0.52
CA GLU A 18 10.09 12.28 0.28
C GLU A 18 9.31 12.66 1.56
N PHE A 19 9.76 13.71 2.26
CA PHE A 19 9.05 14.25 3.42
C PHE A 19 7.60 14.66 3.08
N ARG A 20 7.38 15.35 1.96
CA ARG A 20 6.02 15.74 1.52
C ARG A 20 5.13 14.52 1.26
N GLN A 21 5.68 13.47 0.64
CA GLN A 21 4.93 12.24 0.38
C GLN A 21 4.54 11.53 1.69
N ILE A 22 5.50 11.36 2.61
CA ILE A 22 5.27 10.75 3.92
C ILE A 22 4.22 11.54 4.70
N LYS A 23 4.38 12.86 4.80
CA LYS A 23 3.44 13.75 5.49
C LYS A 23 2.04 13.61 4.89
N SER A 24 1.91 13.70 3.58
CA SER A 24 0.63 13.59 2.88
C SER A 24 -0.06 12.23 3.11
N HIS A 25 0.70 11.14 3.19
CA HIS A 25 0.17 9.82 3.53
C HIS A 25 -0.39 9.80 4.96
N TYR A 26 0.36 10.27 5.94
CA TYR A 26 -0.06 10.26 7.34
C TYR A 26 -1.21 11.23 7.63
N GLU A 27 -1.25 12.40 6.99
CA GLU A 27 -2.37 13.34 7.10
C GLU A 27 -3.68 12.73 6.61
N ARG A 28 -3.64 11.96 5.51
CA ARG A 28 -4.82 11.25 4.98
C ARG A 28 -5.26 10.10 5.87
N THR A 29 -4.32 9.27 6.34
CA THR A 29 -4.65 8.05 7.08
C THR A 29 -5.04 8.31 8.53
N LEU A 30 -4.41 9.28 9.19
CA LEU A 30 -4.61 9.52 10.63
C LEU A 30 -5.45 10.77 10.95
N GLN A 31 -5.92 11.53 9.94
CA GLN A 31 -6.58 12.83 10.13
C GLN A 31 -5.78 13.82 11.00
N VAL A 32 -4.46 13.65 11.09
CA VAL A 32 -3.57 14.56 11.81
C VAL A 32 -3.33 15.78 10.91
N ALA A 33 -3.66 16.97 11.39
CA ALA A 33 -3.73 18.18 10.56
C ALA A 33 -2.51 19.12 10.70
N CYS A 34 -1.48 18.77 11.47
CA CYS A 34 -0.47 19.75 11.88
C CYS A 34 0.98 19.29 11.86
N CYS A 35 1.87 20.30 11.87
CA CYS A 35 3.32 20.21 11.73
C CYS A 35 4.07 19.66 12.96
N GLU A 36 3.36 19.24 14.01
CA GLU A 36 3.96 18.79 15.27
C GLU A 36 4.88 17.56 15.08
N ARG A 37 4.58 16.74 14.06
CA ARG A 37 5.35 15.55 13.70
C ARG A 37 6.30 15.76 12.51
N ASP A 38 6.45 16.99 12.02
CA ASP A 38 7.34 17.28 10.90
C ASP A 38 8.79 16.82 11.16
N PRO A 39 9.38 17.00 12.37
CA PRO A 39 10.73 16.48 12.65
C PRO A 39 10.81 14.95 12.54
N GLU A 40 9.77 14.24 12.97
CA GLU A 40 9.68 12.78 12.90
C GLU A 40 9.59 12.32 11.44
N PHE A 41 8.69 12.92 10.64
CA PHE A 41 8.53 12.57 9.23
C PHE A 41 9.78 12.91 8.39
N ARG A 42 10.51 13.97 8.76
CA ARG A 42 11.83 14.27 8.18
C ARG A 42 12.87 13.21 8.54
N GLY A 43 12.80 12.65 9.75
CA GLY A 43 13.58 11.47 10.14
C GLY A 43 13.29 10.29 9.22
N TYR A 44 12.01 9.94 9.06
CA TYR A 44 11.59 8.85 8.17
C TYR A 44 11.99 9.08 6.70
N ALA A 45 11.89 10.31 6.20
CA ALA A 45 12.34 10.63 4.84
C ALA A 45 13.83 10.32 4.66
N LYS A 46 14.67 10.71 5.63
CA LYS A 46 16.10 10.40 5.61
C LYS A 46 16.37 8.90 5.71
N ASP A 47 15.65 8.18 6.57
CA ASP A 47 15.82 6.73 6.75
C ASP A 47 15.42 5.97 5.48
N GLN A 48 14.32 6.35 4.83
CA GLN A 48 13.86 5.72 3.58
C GLN A 48 14.84 6.00 2.44
N ILE A 49 15.29 7.25 2.28
CA ILE A 49 16.31 7.60 1.29
C ILE A 49 17.61 6.84 1.54
N THR A 50 18.05 6.77 2.80
CA THR A 50 19.25 6.04 3.19
C THR A 50 19.13 4.57 2.82
N SER A 51 18.02 3.93 3.17
CA SER A 51 17.75 2.52 2.86
C SER A 51 17.72 2.27 1.35
N ARG A 52 16.98 3.08 0.60
CA ARG A 52 16.89 2.98 -0.87
C ARG A 52 18.25 3.15 -1.53
N MET A 53 19.04 4.12 -1.08
CA MET A 53 20.36 4.36 -1.64
C MET A 53 21.32 3.20 -1.37
N LEU A 54 21.37 2.71 -0.14
CA LEU A 54 22.23 1.57 0.23
C LEU A 54 21.87 0.31 -0.58
N LEU A 55 20.57 0.02 -0.73
CA LEU A 55 20.09 -1.09 -1.53
C LEU A 55 20.45 -0.94 -3.00
N ASN A 56 20.27 0.25 -3.58
CA ASN A 56 20.62 0.51 -4.99
C ASN A 56 22.13 0.40 -5.22
N GLN A 57 22.94 0.97 -4.34
CA GLN A 57 24.40 0.88 -4.44
C GLN A 57 24.89 -0.57 -4.34
N GLU A 58 24.30 -1.37 -3.46
CA GLU A 58 24.63 -2.79 -3.35
C GLU A 58 24.14 -3.60 -4.56
N ALA A 59 22.92 -3.32 -5.04
CA ALA A 59 22.37 -3.95 -6.22
C ALA A 59 23.23 -3.67 -7.46
N MET A 60 23.71 -2.43 -7.64
CA MET A 60 24.66 -2.06 -8.71
C MET A 60 25.98 -2.81 -8.65
N LYS A 61 26.49 -3.10 -7.45
CA LYS A 61 27.73 -3.87 -7.29
C LYS A 61 27.54 -5.34 -7.63
N ARG A 62 26.43 -5.95 -7.18
CA ARG A 62 26.17 -7.39 -7.38
C ARG A 62 25.66 -7.71 -8.79
N ILE A 63 24.81 -6.85 -9.33
CA ILE A 63 24.13 -7.03 -10.62
C ILE A 63 24.46 -5.83 -11.53
N PRO A 64 25.67 -5.77 -12.11
CA PRO A 64 26.11 -4.61 -12.90
C PRO A 64 25.32 -4.49 -14.21
N VAL A 65 24.92 -5.62 -14.81
CA VAL A 65 24.19 -5.66 -16.08
C VAL A 65 22.86 -6.35 -15.88
N VAL A 66 21.78 -5.71 -16.34
CA VAL A 66 20.43 -6.27 -16.41
C VAL A 66 20.12 -6.53 -17.88
N SER A 67 19.49 -7.65 -18.19
CA SER A 67 19.10 -7.98 -19.57
C SER A 67 17.95 -7.11 -20.05
N ASP A 68 17.97 -6.73 -21.33
CA ASP A 68 16.90 -5.91 -21.92
C ASP A 68 15.57 -6.67 -21.97
N GLU A 69 15.63 -7.99 -22.07
CA GLU A 69 14.48 -8.87 -22.00
C GLU A 69 13.78 -8.76 -20.64
N ALA A 70 14.53 -8.75 -19.53
CA ALA A 70 13.95 -8.64 -18.18
C ALA A 70 13.34 -7.26 -17.92
N VAL A 71 13.97 -6.20 -18.44
CA VAL A 71 13.42 -4.83 -18.41
C VAL A 71 12.12 -4.76 -19.21
N THR A 72 12.09 -5.37 -20.39
CA THR A 72 10.90 -5.41 -21.25
C THR A 72 9.76 -6.18 -20.60
N GLU A 73 10.04 -7.35 -20.01
CA GLU A 73 9.05 -8.16 -19.30
C GLU A 73 8.46 -7.37 -18.11
N ARG A 74 9.32 -6.73 -17.32
CA ARG A 74 8.87 -5.91 -16.18
C ARG A 74 8.00 -4.73 -16.63
N LEU A 75 8.40 -4.05 -17.70
CA LEU A 75 7.63 -2.94 -18.29
C LEU A 75 6.26 -3.41 -18.77
N GLN A 76 6.20 -4.51 -19.51
CA GLN A 76 4.93 -5.08 -20.00
C GLN A 76 3.99 -5.47 -18.86
N LYS A 77 4.54 -6.05 -17.78
CA LYS A 77 3.75 -6.36 -16.58
C LYS A 77 3.17 -5.10 -15.93
N LEU A 78 3.96 -4.04 -15.78
CA LEU A 78 3.49 -2.76 -15.22
C LEU A 78 2.42 -2.11 -16.10
N ILE A 79 2.58 -2.17 -17.42
CA ILE A 79 1.59 -1.67 -18.39
C ILE A 79 0.26 -2.45 -18.25
N ALA A 80 0.34 -3.77 -18.13
CA ALA A 80 -0.85 -4.61 -17.94
C ALA A 80 -1.56 -4.31 -16.61
N GLU A 81 -0.81 -4.17 -15.51
CA GLU A 81 -1.33 -3.80 -14.18
C GLU A 81 -1.97 -2.41 -14.17
N ALA A 82 -1.45 -1.48 -14.97
CA ALA A 82 -2.01 -0.14 -15.11
C ALA A 82 -3.28 -0.08 -15.99
N GLY A 83 -3.64 -1.17 -16.68
CA GLY A 83 -4.80 -1.23 -17.56
C GLY A 83 -4.53 -0.77 -19.00
N GLY A 84 -3.26 -0.73 -19.42
CA GLY A 84 -2.84 -0.35 -20.77
C GLY A 84 -1.75 0.72 -20.80
N GLU A 85 -1.12 0.88 -21.96
CA GLU A 85 0.06 1.72 -22.14
C GLU A 85 -0.24 3.21 -21.90
N GLU A 86 -1.35 3.72 -22.45
CA GLU A 86 -1.78 5.10 -22.26
C GLU A 86 -2.00 5.41 -20.77
N GLN A 87 -2.70 4.51 -20.06
CA GLN A 87 -2.97 4.68 -18.63
C GLN A 87 -1.69 4.61 -17.80
N PHE A 88 -0.74 3.72 -18.15
CA PHE A 88 0.55 3.64 -17.50
C PHE A 88 1.34 4.96 -17.60
N TYR A 89 1.52 5.50 -18.81
CA TYR A 89 2.25 6.75 -19.03
C TYR A 89 1.55 7.95 -18.39
N MET A 90 0.21 8.00 -18.43
CA MET A 90 -0.57 9.01 -17.70
C MET A 90 -0.35 8.92 -16.19
N ASN A 91 -0.36 7.72 -15.61
CA ASN A 91 -0.21 7.52 -14.16
C ASN A 91 1.16 7.97 -13.66
N ILE A 92 2.21 7.79 -14.45
CA ILE A 92 3.57 8.23 -14.11
C ILE A 92 3.88 9.66 -14.55
N GLY A 93 2.92 10.35 -15.18
CA GLY A 93 3.03 11.75 -15.59
C GLY A 93 4.05 11.99 -16.71
N LEU A 94 4.34 10.96 -17.52
CA LEU A 94 5.28 11.05 -18.65
C LEU A 94 4.55 10.91 -19.97
N LEU A 95 5.13 11.49 -21.03
CA LEU A 95 4.68 11.25 -22.40
C LEU A 95 5.45 10.02 -22.93
N SER A 96 4.83 9.20 -23.76
CA SER A 96 5.41 7.95 -24.30
C SER A 96 6.78 8.11 -24.97
N LYS A 97 7.14 9.32 -25.42
CA LYS A 97 8.46 9.66 -25.99
C LYS A 97 9.64 9.61 -25.00
N ASP A 98 9.37 9.53 -23.70
CA ASP A 98 10.39 9.46 -22.64
C ASP A 98 10.71 8.00 -22.24
N GLU A 99 10.41 7.03 -23.11
CA GLU A 99 10.59 5.59 -22.87
C GLU A 99 11.99 5.22 -22.36
N ALA A 100 13.05 5.86 -22.88
CA ALA A 100 14.42 5.58 -22.43
C ALA A 100 14.63 5.84 -20.94
N VAL A 101 14.03 6.92 -20.40
CA VAL A 101 14.09 7.25 -18.97
C VAL A 101 13.30 6.24 -18.15
N VAL A 102 12.14 5.82 -18.68
CA VAL A 102 11.31 4.80 -18.03
C VAL A 102 12.05 3.46 -17.96
N ARG A 103 12.69 3.04 -19.06
CA ARG A 103 13.46 1.79 -19.12
C ARG A 103 14.65 1.80 -18.16
N GLU A 104 15.36 2.93 -18.02
CA GLU A 104 16.45 3.04 -17.05
C GLU A 104 15.95 2.90 -15.61
N ASN A 105 14.84 3.57 -15.27
CA ASN A 105 14.23 3.43 -13.95
C ASN A 105 13.76 1.98 -13.67
N ILE A 106 13.17 1.32 -14.67
CA ILE A 106 12.76 -0.08 -14.55
C ILE A 106 13.96 -1.00 -14.41
N SER A 107 15.05 -0.74 -15.13
CA SER A 107 16.32 -1.47 -14.99
C SER A 107 16.83 -1.41 -13.55
N GLY A 108 16.77 -0.23 -12.91
CA GLY A 108 17.07 -0.09 -11.48
C GLY A 108 16.22 -1.00 -10.58
N GLY A 109 14.90 -1.05 -10.83
CA GLY A 109 13.98 -1.92 -10.10
C GLY A 109 14.26 -3.42 -10.31
N VAL A 110 14.43 -3.85 -11.56
CA VAL A 110 14.76 -5.25 -11.90
C VAL A 110 16.06 -5.67 -11.23
N ARG A 111 17.06 -4.79 -11.23
CA ARG A 111 18.35 -5.03 -10.56
C ARG A 111 18.17 -5.32 -9.06
N LEU A 112 17.36 -4.51 -8.40
CA LEU A 112 17.07 -4.65 -6.98
C LEU A 112 16.32 -5.97 -6.71
N ASP A 113 15.31 -6.28 -7.51
CA ASP A 113 14.53 -7.52 -7.39
C ASP A 113 15.42 -8.77 -7.54
N LEU A 114 16.31 -8.79 -8.53
CA LEU A 114 17.28 -9.87 -8.73
C LEU A 114 18.22 -10.04 -7.53
N MET A 115 18.73 -8.92 -7.01
CA MET A 115 19.58 -8.95 -5.81
C MET A 115 18.84 -9.49 -4.59
N LEU A 116 17.61 -9.05 -4.35
CA LEU A 116 16.81 -9.51 -3.22
C LEU A 116 16.45 -10.98 -3.35
N ALA A 117 16.11 -11.45 -4.54
CA ALA A 117 15.84 -12.86 -4.80
C ALA A 117 17.06 -13.74 -4.47
N ASP A 118 18.27 -13.31 -4.83
CA ASP A 118 19.52 -14.00 -4.48
C ASP A 118 19.78 -14.00 -2.96
N VAL A 119 19.53 -12.87 -2.29
CA VAL A 119 19.72 -12.73 -0.84
C VAL A 119 18.74 -13.58 -0.03
N TYR A 120 17.49 -13.67 -0.48
CA TYR A 120 16.45 -14.44 0.21
C TYR A 120 16.46 -15.93 -0.15
N ALA A 121 17.22 -16.35 -1.16
CA ALA A 121 17.25 -17.73 -1.60
C ALA A 121 18.01 -18.66 -0.63
N PRO A 122 17.58 -19.94 -0.51
CA PRO A 122 16.32 -20.48 -1.03
C PRO A 122 15.13 -20.06 -0.16
N GLU A 123 14.00 -19.73 -0.81
CA GLU A 123 12.76 -19.48 -0.09
C GLU A 123 12.34 -20.76 0.64
N PRO A 124 12.05 -20.70 1.95
CA PRO A 124 11.63 -21.87 2.70
C PRO A 124 10.29 -22.36 2.16
N GLN A 125 10.24 -23.62 1.73
CA GLN A 125 8.99 -24.29 1.39
C GLN A 125 8.51 -25.07 2.62
N PRO A 126 7.46 -24.61 3.32
CA PRO A 126 6.92 -25.35 4.44
C PRO A 126 6.38 -26.69 3.96
N THR A 127 6.59 -27.72 4.75
CA THR A 127 6.00 -29.05 4.53
C THR A 127 4.49 -29.01 4.78
N ASP A 128 3.76 -29.98 4.23
CA ASP A 128 2.32 -30.14 4.50
C ASP A 128 2.02 -30.27 6.00
N GLU A 129 2.94 -30.90 6.75
CA GLU A 129 2.83 -31.05 8.22
C GLU A 129 2.94 -29.69 8.93
N GLU A 130 3.91 -28.86 8.55
CA GLU A 130 4.09 -27.51 9.10
C GLU A 130 2.93 -26.59 8.74
N ALA A 131 2.48 -26.63 7.48
CA ALA A 131 1.33 -25.87 7.01
C ALA A 131 0.06 -26.26 7.77
N ARG A 132 -0.17 -27.57 7.97
CA ARG A 132 -1.31 -28.08 8.73
C ARG A 132 -1.23 -27.67 10.20
N ALA A 133 -0.06 -27.83 10.83
CA ALA A 133 0.13 -27.43 12.23
C ALA A 133 -0.13 -25.93 12.43
N TRP A 134 0.31 -25.10 11.49
CA TRP A 134 0.05 -23.65 11.53
C TRP A 134 -1.44 -23.33 11.35
N TYR A 135 -2.11 -23.97 10.38
CA TYR A 135 -3.55 -23.82 10.16
C TYR A 135 -4.36 -24.21 11.40
N GLU A 136 -4.08 -25.36 11.99
CA GLU A 136 -4.78 -25.85 13.18
C GLU A 136 -4.55 -24.94 14.40
N ALA A 137 -3.35 -24.34 14.52
CA ALA A 137 -3.02 -23.40 15.60
C ALA A 137 -3.65 -22.00 15.42
N HIS A 138 -4.07 -21.62 14.21
CA HIS A 138 -4.57 -20.28 13.87
C HIS A 138 -5.90 -20.34 13.11
N LEU A 139 -6.79 -21.27 13.50
CA LEU A 139 -8.10 -21.45 12.85
C LEU A 139 -8.90 -20.15 12.75
N ASP A 140 -8.77 -19.27 13.74
CA ASP A 140 -9.42 -17.95 13.80
C ASP A 140 -9.09 -17.06 12.60
N LEU A 141 -7.90 -17.15 12.02
CA LEU A 141 -7.52 -16.40 10.82
C LEU A 141 -8.21 -16.91 9.54
N PHE A 142 -8.77 -18.11 9.57
CA PHE A 142 -9.40 -18.78 8.42
C PHE A 142 -10.92 -18.93 8.56
N MET A 143 -11.46 -18.57 9.73
CA MET A 143 -12.90 -18.55 9.94
C MET A 143 -13.47 -17.27 9.32
N THR A 144 -14.68 -17.37 8.75
CA THR A 144 -15.46 -16.18 8.45
C THR A 144 -15.89 -15.53 9.76
N ASP A 145 -15.85 -14.20 9.81
CA ASP A 145 -16.44 -13.43 10.90
C ASP A 145 -17.88 -13.89 11.18
N GLU A 146 -18.31 -13.74 12.43
CA GLU A 146 -19.68 -14.07 12.82
C GLU A 146 -20.69 -13.29 11.95
N GLN A 147 -21.50 -14.04 11.19
CA GLN A 147 -22.59 -13.48 10.40
C GLN A 147 -23.92 -13.78 11.07
N VAL A 148 -24.73 -12.74 11.26
CA VAL A 148 -26.09 -12.85 11.78
C VAL A 148 -27.11 -12.55 10.69
N SER A 149 -28.13 -13.40 10.56
CA SER A 149 -29.30 -13.08 9.74
C SER A 149 -30.25 -12.21 10.55
N ALA A 150 -30.42 -10.96 10.13
CA ALA A 150 -31.29 -10.00 10.79
C ALA A 150 -32.30 -9.39 9.81
N SER A 151 -33.53 -9.22 10.28
CA SER A 151 -34.56 -8.44 9.59
C SER A 151 -34.69 -7.07 10.25
N HIS A 152 -34.68 -6.00 9.46
CA HIS A 152 -34.83 -4.64 9.97
C HIS A 152 -36.17 -4.05 9.51
N ILE A 153 -36.79 -3.23 10.37
CA ILE A 153 -37.98 -2.44 10.02
C ILE A 153 -37.63 -0.97 10.25
N THR A 154 -37.76 -0.17 9.21
CA THR A 154 -37.49 1.27 9.26
C THR A 154 -38.76 2.05 9.00
N LYS A 155 -38.99 3.11 9.79
CA LYS A 155 -40.08 4.07 9.58
C LYS A 155 -39.52 5.46 9.39
N SER A 156 -39.78 6.05 8.22
CA SER A 156 -39.41 7.44 7.92
C SER A 156 -40.16 8.42 8.83
N LEU A 157 -39.50 9.53 9.16
CA LEU A 157 -40.12 10.66 9.87
C LEU A 157 -40.89 11.59 8.92
N ALA A 158 -40.79 11.40 7.60
CA ALA A 158 -41.50 12.21 6.62
C ALA A 158 -43.03 12.07 6.80
N GLY A 159 -43.72 13.19 6.99
CA GLY A 159 -45.17 13.23 7.21
C GLY A 159 -45.63 12.82 8.61
N ALA A 160 -44.72 12.53 9.54
CA ALA A 160 -45.08 12.25 10.94
C ALA A 160 -45.43 13.55 11.69
N LYS A 161 -46.45 13.51 12.55
CA LYS A 161 -46.84 14.69 13.35
C LYS A 161 -45.82 14.99 14.44
N SER A 162 -45.11 13.98 14.93
CA SER A 162 -44.01 14.13 15.88
C SER A 162 -43.11 12.89 15.90
N ARG A 163 -41.89 13.05 16.45
CA ARG A 163 -40.99 11.92 16.73
C ARG A 163 -41.59 10.92 17.74
N ASN A 164 -42.37 11.42 18.71
CA ASN A 164 -43.00 10.59 19.75
C ASN A 164 -44.03 9.62 19.17
N GLU A 165 -44.78 10.03 18.15
CA GLU A 165 -45.75 9.19 17.45
C GLU A 165 -45.05 7.99 16.77
N VAL A 166 -43.99 8.26 15.99
CA VAL A 166 -43.21 7.22 15.31
C VAL A 166 -42.55 6.29 16.32
N TYR A 167 -42.01 6.83 17.41
CA TYR A 167 -41.45 6.01 18.50
C TYR A 167 -42.49 5.08 19.12
N ALA A 168 -43.70 5.57 19.42
CA ALA A 168 -44.78 4.76 19.97
C ALA A 168 -45.21 3.63 19.01
N GLN A 169 -45.31 3.93 17.71
CA GLN A 169 -45.62 2.94 16.67
C GLN A 169 -44.56 1.84 16.60
N MET A 170 -43.27 2.21 16.58
CA MET A 170 -42.17 1.24 16.56
C MET A 170 -42.13 0.39 17.84
N ARG A 171 -42.45 0.96 19.01
CA ARG A 171 -42.57 0.21 20.27
C ARG A 171 -43.72 -0.78 20.26
N ALA A 172 -44.88 -0.39 19.72
CA ALA A 172 -46.02 -1.29 19.58
C ALA A 172 -45.71 -2.44 18.61
N LEU A 173 -45.05 -2.14 17.48
CA LEU A 173 -44.59 -3.16 16.54
C LEU A 173 -43.60 -4.13 17.17
N ARG A 174 -42.61 -3.61 17.93
CA ARG A 174 -41.67 -4.45 18.68
C ARG A 174 -42.39 -5.39 19.65
N ARG A 175 -43.39 -4.90 20.41
CA ARG A 175 -44.16 -5.74 21.34
C ARG A 175 -44.86 -6.88 20.59
N ARG A 176 -45.56 -6.57 19.50
CA ARG A 176 -46.19 -7.58 18.65
C ARG A 176 -45.19 -8.64 18.18
N LEU A 177 -44.03 -8.23 17.66
CA LEU A 177 -43.00 -9.16 17.21
C LEU A 177 -42.41 -10.02 18.34
N LEU A 178 -42.39 -9.53 19.58
CA LEU A 178 -41.95 -10.31 20.76
C LEU A 178 -43.04 -11.25 21.28
N ASP A 179 -44.30 -10.90 21.09
CA ASP A 179 -45.47 -11.66 21.54
C ASP A 179 -45.85 -12.80 20.57
N GLY A 180 -45.34 -12.78 19.33
CA GLY A 180 -45.54 -13.78 18.27
C GLY A 180 -46.60 -13.37 17.24
#